data_AF-A9B365-F1
#
_entry.id   AF-A9B365-F1
#
_cell.length_a   1.000
_cell.length_b   1.000
_cell.length_c   1.000
_cell.angle_alpha   90.00
_cell.angle_beta   90.00
_cell.angle_gamma   90.00
#
_symmetry.space_group_name_H-M   'P 1'
#
loop_
_entity.id
_entity.type
_entity.pdbx_description
1 polymer ?
#
loop_
_entity_poly.entity_id
_entity_poly.type
_entity_poly.pdbx_seq_one_letter_code
_entity_poly.pdbx_strand_id
1 'polypeptide(L)'
;MDTALPLIAIRDIYNQSLPFGSLWRDQAALLVFLRHPGCAVCRRNLLDLYEYTTAFRMLDINLAVITMAEPAAAQAFARLYRLPIPIYSDPERQIYRAAGFSEGSLYSVASPQVMLHQAWQFLQGHWVGGGQGQSLTQHGGHALIKCRATAPSYIHVADPIYRYPAWQSVLEYTQQRFYTTEDINPSFARQLA
;
A
#
# COMPACT_ATOMS: atom_id res chain seq x y z
N MET A 1 -7.92 -14.45 9.94
CA MET A 1 -7.53 -15.26 8.77
C MET A 1 -6.02 -15.18 8.68
N ASP A 2 -5.33 -16.22 9.10
CA ASP A 2 -3.86 -16.29 9.11
C ASP A 2 -3.35 -16.86 7.78
N THR A 3 -3.61 -16.13 6.69
CA THR A 3 -3.12 -16.55 5.37
C THR A 3 -1.66 -16.13 5.23
N ALA A 4 -0.77 -17.11 5.07
CA ALA A 4 0.64 -16.84 4.84
C ALA A 4 0.86 -16.10 3.51
N LEU A 5 1.75 -15.13 3.50
CA LEU A 5 2.15 -14.41 2.29
C LEU A 5 3.02 -15.31 1.39
N PRO A 6 2.93 -15.14 0.06
CA PRO A 6 3.59 -16.04 -0.87
C PRO A 6 5.10 -15.80 -0.89
N LEU A 7 5.87 -16.89 -0.99
CA LEU A 7 7.32 -16.84 -1.17
C LEU A 7 7.67 -16.68 -2.65
N ILE A 8 7.28 -15.56 -3.23
CA ILE A 8 7.50 -15.24 -4.65
C ILE A 8 8.54 -14.13 -4.83
N ALA A 9 9.02 -13.97 -6.05
CA ALA A 9 9.82 -12.82 -6.43
C ALA A 9 8.93 -11.67 -6.91
N ILE A 10 9.29 -10.46 -6.55
CA ILE A 10 8.68 -9.20 -7.02
C ILE A 10 9.71 -8.39 -7.80
N ARG A 11 9.24 -7.43 -8.59
CA ARG A 11 10.11 -6.58 -9.43
C ARG A 11 9.94 -5.11 -9.06
N ASP A 12 11.04 -4.39 -8.91
CA ASP A 12 11.00 -2.94 -8.70
C ASP A 12 10.75 -2.16 -10.00
N ILE A 13 10.77 -0.82 -9.92
CA ILE A 13 10.61 0.08 -11.08
C ILE A 13 11.77 0.05 -12.08
N TYR A 14 12.86 -0.65 -11.78
CA TYR A 14 14.01 -0.87 -12.66
C TYR A 14 14.02 -2.30 -13.21
N ASN A 15 12.93 -3.05 -13.00
CA ASN A 15 12.78 -4.46 -13.38
C ASN A 15 13.79 -5.39 -12.68
N GLN A 16 14.33 -4.98 -11.54
CA GLN A 16 15.19 -5.81 -10.69
C GLN A 16 14.33 -6.69 -9.80
N SER A 17 14.68 -7.96 -9.73
CA SER A 17 13.92 -8.95 -8.98
C SER A 17 14.47 -9.14 -7.56
N LEU A 18 13.59 -9.22 -6.58
CA LEU A 18 13.91 -9.52 -5.19
C LEU A 18 12.85 -10.46 -4.57
N PRO A 19 13.20 -11.26 -3.55
CA PRO A 19 12.21 -12.04 -2.82
C PRO A 19 11.23 -11.13 -2.10
N PHE A 20 9.92 -11.36 -2.22
CA PHE A 20 8.90 -10.53 -1.58
C PHE A 20 9.09 -10.43 -0.06
N GLY A 21 9.38 -11.56 0.59
CA GLY A 21 9.67 -11.61 2.03
C GLY A 21 10.91 -10.85 2.49
N SER A 22 11.78 -10.39 1.56
CA SER A 22 12.89 -9.52 1.93
C SER A 22 12.42 -8.14 2.41
N LEU A 23 11.20 -7.71 2.04
CA LEU A 23 10.65 -6.42 2.48
C LEU A 23 10.46 -6.32 4.00
N TRP A 24 10.30 -7.45 4.71
CA TRP A 24 10.14 -7.50 6.16
C TRP A 24 11.09 -8.51 6.85
N ARG A 25 12.25 -8.80 6.23
CA ARG A 25 13.20 -9.78 6.76
C ARG A 25 13.97 -9.25 7.97
N ASP A 26 14.43 -8.01 7.88
CA ASP A 26 15.32 -7.40 8.87
C ASP A 26 14.58 -6.42 9.79
N GLN A 27 13.47 -5.85 9.31
CA GLN A 27 12.62 -4.90 10.03
C GLN A 27 11.14 -5.11 9.67
N ALA A 28 10.21 -4.47 10.37
CA ALA A 28 8.79 -4.54 10.04
C ALA A 28 8.50 -3.82 8.70
N ALA A 29 7.35 -4.10 8.06
CA ALA A 29 6.96 -3.44 6.82
C ALA A 29 5.51 -2.95 6.83
N LEU A 30 5.29 -1.76 6.28
CA LEU A 30 3.99 -1.24 5.87
C LEU A 30 3.92 -1.32 4.33
N LEU A 31 3.09 -2.24 3.84
CA LEU A 31 2.84 -2.43 2.42
C LEU A 31 1.57 -1.68 2.02
N VAL A 32 1.65 -0.82 1.02
CA VAL A 32 0.51 -0.06 0.48
C VAL A 32 0.12 -0.63 -0.87
N PHE A 33 -1.11 -1.13 -0.99
CA PHE A 33 -1.63 -1.75 -2.19
C PHE A 33 -2.41 -0.74 -3.02
N LEU A 34 -1.94 -0.48 -4.25
CA LEU A 34 -2.67 0.36 -5.20
C LEU A 34 -3.76 -0.44 -5.89
N ARG A 35 -4.91 0.21 -6.09
CA ARG A 35 -6.01 -0.38 -6.86
C ARG A 35 -5.69 -0.44 -8.36
N HIS A 36 -5.16 0.64 -8.91
CA HIS A 36 -4.66 0.70 -10.28
C HIS A 36 -3.76 1.94 -10.45
N PRO A 37 -2.89 1.95 -11.48
CA PRO A 37 -2.19 3.16 -11.89
C PRO A 37 -3.22 4.25 -12.21
N GLY A 38 -3.08 5.45 -11.62
CA GLY A 38 -3.99 6.57 -11.89
C GLY A 38 -5.21 6.71 -10.97
N CYS A 39 -5.37 5.87 -9.94
CA CYS A 39 -6.43 6.09 -8.94
C CYS A 39 -6.16 7.38 -8.13
N ALA A 40 -7.01 8.39 -8.25
CA ALA A 40 -6.81 9.66 -7.54
C ALA A 40 -6.91 9.49 -6.01
N VAL A 41 -7.73 8.54 -5.54
CA VAL A 41 -7.82 8.19 -4.11
C VAL A 41 -6.51 7.58 -3.63
N CYS A 42 -6.00 6.54 -4.29
CA CYS A 42 -4.76 5.90 -3.88
C CYS A 42 -3.60 6.89 -3.96
N ARG A 43 -3.60 7.78 -4.97
CA ARG A 43 -2.63 8.88 -5.08
C ARG A 43 -2.72 9.83 -3.88
N ARG A 44 -3.92 10.30 -3.54
CA ARG A 44 -4.12 11.21 -2.39
C ARG A 44 -3.64 10.54 -1.11
N ASN A 45 -4.05 9.29 -0.89
CA ASN A 45 -3.64 8.50 0.27
C ASN A 45 -2.11 8.32 0.35
N LEU A 46 -1.42 8.10 -0.79
CA LEU A 46 0.05 8.06 -0.84
C LEU A 46 0.71 9.41 -0.55
N LEU A 47 0.12 10.51 -1.03
CA LEU A 47 0.61 11.86 -0.73
C LEU A 47 0.42 12.20 0.75
N ASP A 48 -0.71 11.81 1.34
CA ASP A 48 -0.93 11.97 2.77
C ASP A 48 0.06 11.10 3.57
N LEU A 49 0.40 9.89 3.10
CA LEU A 49 1.42 9.04 3.73
C LEU A 49 2.79 9.71 3.76
N TYR A 50 3.11 10.55 2.75
CA TYR A 50 4.40 11.20 2.64
C TYR A 50 4.76 11.98 3.91
N GLU A 51 3.79 12.67 4.50
CA GLU A 51 3.95 13.46 5.73
C GLU A 51 4.32 12.59 6.95
N TYR A 52 3.98 11.29 6.91
CA TYR A 52 4.25 10.32 7.98
C TYR A 52 5.47 9.43 7.72
N THR A 53 6.12 9.55 6.56
CA THR A 53 7.23 8.66 6.18
C THR A 53 8.37 8.67 7.18
N THR A 54 8.73 9.85 7.70
CA THR A 54 9.75 9.99 8.75
C THR A 54 9.35 9.28 10.03
N ALA A 55 8.10 9.43 10.47
CA ALA A 55 7.62 8.79 11.71
C ALA A 55 7.65 7.26 11.60
N PHE A 56 7.18 6.69 10.49
CA PHE A 56 7.27 5.25 10.25
C PHE A 56 8.73 4.77 10.17
N ARG A 57 9.63 5.53 9.53
CA ARG A 57 11.05 5.19 9.47
C ARG A 57 11.74 5.25 10.84
N MET A 58 11.37 6.18 11.71
CA MET A 58 11.90 6.23 13.08
C MET A 58 11.47 5.04 13.93
N LEU A 59 10.39 4.36 13.54
CA LEU A 59 9.98 3.09 14.11
C LEU A 59 10.68 1.90 13.44
N ASP A 60 11.64 2.06 12.53
CA ASP A 60 12.26 0.92 11.81
C ASP A 60 11.21 0.14 10.99
N ILE A 61 10.32 0.88 10.32
CA ILE A 61 9.31 0.31 9.42
C ILE A 61 9.71 0.59 7.99
N ASN A 62 9.88 -0.48 7.22
CA ASN A 62 10.05 -0.41 5.79
C ASN A 62 8.75 -0.04 5.08
N LEU A 63 8.76 1.02 4.28
CA LEU A 63 7.61 1.44 3.48
C LEU A 63 7.75 0.93 2.06
N ALA A 64 6.73 0.25 1.54
CA ALA A 64 6.72 -0.23 0.16
C ALA A 64 5.34 -0.12 -0.46
N VAL A 65 5.29 0.23 -1.74
CA VAL A 65 4.06 0.27 -2.54
C VAL A 65 4.01 -0.96 -3.43
N ILE A 66 2.87 -1.66 -3.45
CA ILE A 66 2.60 -2.78 -4.35
C ILE A 66 1.59 -2.32 -5.40
N THR A 67 1.88 -2.62 -6.67
CA THR A 67 1.02 -2.30 -7.82
C THR A 67 0.89 -3.48 -8.76
N MET A 68 -0.22 -3.59 -9.48
CA MET A 68 -0.43 -4.59 -10.54
C MET A 68 0.12 -4.15 -11.89
N ALA A 69 0.70 -2.94 -11.98
CA ALA A 69 1.36 -2.47 -13.18
C ALA A 69 2.65 -3.24 -13.44
N GLU A 70 3.00 -3.40 -14.71
CA GLU A 70 4.35 -3.79 -15.12
C GLU A 70 5.39 -2.75 -14.67
N PRO A 71 6.66 -3.15 -14.45
CA PRO A 71 7.73 -2.26 -13.97
C PRO A 71 7.86 -0.95 -14.74
N ALA A 72 7.72 -0.97 -16.07
CA ALA A 72 7.80 0.23 -16.90
C ALA A 72 6.67 1.24 -16.60
N ALA A 73 5.45 0.75 -16.41
CA ALA A 73 4.31 1.59 -16.04
C ALA A 73 4.40 2.07 -14.59
N ALA A 74 4.90 1.23 -13.67
CA ALA A 74 5.19 1.61 -12.30
C ALA A 74 6.27 2.71 -12.22
N GLN A 75 7.30 2.63 -13.07
CA GLN A 75 8.35 3.65 -13.18
C GLN A 75 7.78 4.98 -13.68
N ALA A 76 6.95 4.96 -14.74
CA ALA A 76 6.29 6.16 -15.25
C ALA A 76 5.42 6.81 -14.17
N PHE A 77 4.66 6.00 -13.42
CA PHE A 77 3.87 6.45 -12.27
C PHE A 77 4.72 7.08 -11.16
N ALA A 78 5.82 6.41 -10.77
CA ALA A 78 6.75 6.93 -9.76
C ALA A 78 7.34 8.28 -10.15
N ARG A 79 7.75 8.45 -11.42
CA ARG A 79 8.30 9.71 -11.95
C ARG A 79 7.26 10.83 -11.99
N LEU A 80 6.06 10.52 -12.49
CA LEU A 80 4.97 11.49 -12.62
C LEU A 80 4.59 12.09 -11.27
N TYR A 81 4.57 11.26 -10.23
CA TYR A 81 4.11 11.66 -8.89
C TYR A 81 5.23 11.89 -7.87
N ARG A 82 6.49 11.77 -8.30
CA ARG A 82 7.70 11.96 -7.47
C ARG A 82 7.61 11.21 -6.14
N LEU A 83 7.15 9.96 -6.20
CA LEU A 83 6.90 9.16 -5.01
C LEU A 83 8.22 8.74 -4.35
N PRO A 84 8.45 9.05 -3.07
CA PRO A 84 9.70 8.76 -2.36
C PRO A 84 9.71 7.38 -1.69
N ILE A 85 8.70 6.55 -1.98
CA ILE A 85 8.53 5.21 -1.44
C ILE A 85 8.82 4.21 -2.55
N PRO A 86 9.64 3.16 -2.31
CA PRO A 86 9.88 2.09 -3.27
C PRO A 86 8.57 1.46 -3.77
N ILE A 87 8.49 1.21 -5.09
CA ILE A 87 7.32 0.61 -5.73
C ILE A 87 7.72 -0.73 -6.35
N TYR A 88 6.89 -1.75 -6.11
CA TYR A 88 7.07 -3.10 -6.60
C TYR A 88 5.84 -3.58 -7.37
N SER A 89 6.11 -4.37 -8.40
CA SER A 89 5.14 -4.85 -9.37
C SER A 89 4.74 -6.29 -9.05
N ASP A 90 3.43 -6.54 -8.96
CA ASP A 90 2.76 -7.84 -8.89
C ASP A 90 1.68 -7.94 -9.98
N PRO A 91 2.06 -8.04 -11.27
CA PRO A 91 1.09 -8.04 -12.38
C PRO A 91 0.13 -9.22 -12.34
N GLU A 92 0.60 -10.36 -11.85
CA GLU A 92 -0.19 -11.60 -11.70
C GLU A 92 -1.10 -11.58 -10.46
N ARG A 93 -1.04 -10.53 -9.64
CA ARG A 93 -1.88 -10.31 -8.44
C ARG A 93 -1.76 -11.42 -7.39
N GLN A 94 -0.62 -12.11 -7.35
CA GLN A 94 -0.42 -13.23 -6.44
C GLN A 94 -0.42 -12.77 -4.97
N ILE A 95 0.20 -11.61 -4.71
CA ILE A 95 0.28 -10.99 -3.38
C ILE A 95 -1.08 -10.43 -3.00
N TYR A 96 -1.76 -9.76 -3.94
CA TYR A 96 -3.10 -9.23 -3.71
C TYR A 96 -4.07 -10.32 -3.25
N ARG A 97 -4.10 -11.46 -3.97
CA ARG A 97 -4.94 -12.60 -3.59
C ARG A 97 -4.57 -13.16 -2.22
N ALA A 98 -3.28 -13.34 -1.94
CA ALA A 98 -2.84 -13.90 -0.66
C ALA A 98 -3.12 -12.97 0.53
N ALA A 99 -3.01 -11.65 0.34
CA ALA A 99 -3.29 -10.65 1.36
C ALA A 99 -4.79 -10.29 1.45
N GLY A 100 -5.67 -10.99 0.73
CA GLY A 100 -7.12 -10.79 0.81
C GLY A 100 -7.64 -9.55 0.09
N PHE A 101 -6.81 -8.90 -0.74
CA PHE A 101 -7.24 -7.84 -1.66
C PHE A 101 -7.85 -8.46 -2.91
N SER A 102 -8.96 -9.18 -2.76
CA SER A 102 -9.70 -9.75 -3.88
C SER A 102 -10.45 -8.68 -4.67
N GLU A 103 -10.73 -9.02 -5.92
CA GLU A 103 -11.62 -8.23 -6.77
C GLU A 103 -13.03 -8.22 -6.17
N GLY A 104 -13.61 -7.02 -6.04
CA GLY A 104 -15.02 -6.86 -5.71
C GLY A 104 -15.94 -7.37 -6.82
N SER A 105 -17.23 -7.41 -6.53
CA SER A 105 -18.26 -7.68 -7.53
C SER A 105 -18.39 -6.50 -8.51
N LEU A 106 -18.71 -6.75 -9.79
CA LEU A 106 -19.02 -5.68 -10.76
C LEU A 106 -20.15 -4.74 -10.27
N TYR A 107 -20.99 -5.21 -9.35
CA TYR A 107 -22.02 -4.40 -8.70
C TYR A 107 -21.47 -3.35 -7.72
N SER A 108 -20.31 -3.59 -7.06
CA SER A 108 -19.75 -2.62 -6.11
C SER A 108 -19.18 -1.37 -6.80
N VAL A 109 -18.65 -1.54 -8.02
CA VAL A 109 -18.15 -0.44 -8.87
C VAL A 109 -19.25 0.29 -9.63
N ALA A 110 -20.40 -0.35 -9.85
CA ALA A 110 -21.58 0.25 -10.47
C ALA A 110 -22.51 0.97 -9.46
N SER A 111 -22.14 1.03 -8.18
CA SER A 111 -22.94 1.73 -7.18
C SER A 111 -22.97 3.24 -7.47
N PRO A 112 -24.14 3.91 -7.31
CA PRO A 112 -24.29 5.33 -7.63
C PRO A 112 -23.26 6.23 -6.91
N GLN A 113 -22.91 5.89 -5.67
CA GLN A 113 -21.94 6.63 -4.86
C GLN A 113 -20.52 6.53 -5.44
N VAL A 114 -20.11 5.33 -5.86
CA VAL A 114 -18.80 5.09 -6.47
C VAL A 114 -18.72 5.71 -7.87
N MET A 115 -19.81 5.66 -8.65
CA MET A 115 -19.91 6.35 -9.94
C MET A 115 -19.83 7.87 -9.79
N LEU A 116 -20.53 8.45 -8.82
CA LEU A 116 -20.48 9.90 -8.56
C LEU A 116 -19.07 10.36 -8.16
N HIS A 117 -18.40 9.60 -7.29
CA HIS A 117 -17.03 9.91 -6.87
C HIS A 117 -16.03 9.79 -8.02
N GLN A 118 -16.18 8.79 -8.89
CA GLN A 118 -15.38 8.65 -10.11
C GLN A 118 -15.66 9.78 -11.11
N ALA A 119 -16.91 10.17 -11.32
CA ALA A 119 -17.29 11.30 -12.17
C ALA A 119 -16.72 12.63 -11.64
N TRP A 120 -16.72 12.84 -10.33
CA TRP A 120 -16.12 14.01 -9.71
C TRP A 120 -14.59 14.06 -9.93
N GLN A 121 -13.90 12.93 -9.81
CA GLN A 121 -12.47 12.85 -10.11
C GLN A 121 -12.16 13.06 -11.60
N PHE A 122 -13.04 12.60 -12.48
CA PHE A 122 -12.95 12.85 -13.92
C PHE A 122 -13.03 14.35 -14.24
N LEU A 123 -14.01 15.05 -13.65
CA LEU A 123 -14.16 16.51 -13.80
C LEU A 123 -12.92 17.29 -13.32
N GLN A 124 -12.13 16.73 -12.40
CA GLN A 124 -10.90 17.34 -11.89
C GLN A 124 -9.64 17.03 -12.71
N GLY A 125 -9.77 16.38 -13.87
CA GLY A 125 -8.62 16.07 -14.72
C GLY A 125 -7.63 15.09 -14.08
N HIS A 126 -8.09 14.28 -13.10
CA HIS A 126 -7.24 13.33 -12.38
C HIS A 126 -7.17 11.94 -13.04
N TRP A 127 -7.66 11.82 -14.28
CA TRP A 127 -7.62 10.57 -15.04
C TRP A 127 -6.24 10.30 -15.62
N VAL A 128 -5.56 9.25 -15.13
CA VAL A 128 -4.40 8.66 -15.82
C VAL A 128 -4.83 7.28 -16.31
N GLY A 129 -5.23 7.24 -17.58
CA GLY A 129 -5.56 6.07 -18.40
C GLY A 129 -5.73 4.73 -17.68
N GLY A 130 -6.98 4.26 -17.59
CA GLY A 130 -7.28 2.84 -17.47
C GLY A 130 -6.81 2.12 -18.73
N GLY A 131 -5.57 1.60 -18.71
CA GLY A 131 -5.05 0.74 -19.76
C GLY A 131 -5.75 -0.62 -19.75
N GLN A 132 -5.72 -1.30 -20.90
CA GLN A 132 -6.26 -2.66 -21.06
C GLN A 132 -5.72 -3.60 -19.95
N GLY A 133 -6.60 -4.40 -19.34
CA GLY A 133 -6.23 -5.41 -18.32
C GLY A 133 -6.32 -4.96 -16.85
N GLN A 134 -6.68 -3.70 -16.57
CA GLN A 134 -6.88 -3.22 -15.19
C GLN A 134 -8.27 -3.62 -14.68
N SER A 135 -8.34 -4.33 -13.55
CA SER A 135 -9.62 -4.66 -12.93
C SER A 135 -10.22 -3.41 -12.29
N LEU A 136 -11.43 -3.05 -12.71
CA LEU A 136 -12.19 -1.96 -12.10
C LEU A 136 -12.62 -2.33 -10.68
N THR A 137 -12.77 -3.60 -10.34
CA THR A 137 -13.28 -4.02 -9.03
C THR A 137 -12.18 -4.28 -8.00
N GLN A 138 -10.91 -4.16 -8.39
CA GLN A 138 -9.79 -4.34 -7.48
C GLN A 138 -9.91 -3.37 -6.30
N HIS A 139 -9.67 -3.84 -5.07
CA HIS A 139 -9.53 -2.98 -3.91
C HIS A 139 -8.06 -2.63 -3.67
N GLY A 140 -7.84 -1.42 -3.18
CA GLY A 140 -6.55 -1.01 -2.61
C GLY A 140 -6.58 -1.10 -1.09
N GLY A 141 -5.51 -0.67 -0.44
CA GLY A 141 -5.43 -0.61 1.02
C GLY A 141 -4.00 -0.71 1.51
N HIS A 142 -3.80 -1.24 2.71
CA HIS A 142 -2.47 -1.45 3.25
C HIS A 142 -2.41 -2.60 4.25
N ALA A 143 -1.22 -3.14 4.46
CA ALA A 143 -0.97 -4.21 5.41
C ALA A 143 0.29 -3.91 6.22
N LEU A 144 0.26 -4.24 7.51
CA LEU A 144 1.43 -4.20 8.39
C LEU A 144 1.92 -5.63 8.63
N ILE A 145 3.22 -5.84 8.47
CA ILE A 145 3.86 -7.14 8.62
C ILE A 145 5.01 -6.98 9.62
N LYS A 146 5.03 -7.84 10.65
CA LYS A 146 6.14 -7.87 11.61
C LYS A 146 7.41 -8.44 10.97
N CYS A 147 8.56 -8.04 11.50
CA CYS A 147 9.84 -8.61 11.11
C CYS A 147 9.79 -10.14 11.20
N ARG A 148 10.18 -10.82 10.11
CA ARG A 148 10.18 -12.29 9.95
C ARG A 148 8.83 -12.99 10.11
N ALA A 149 7.72 -12.26 10.10
CA ALA A 149 6.39 -12.88 10.14
C ALA A 149 6.05 -13.58 8.82
N THR A 150 5.21 -14.62 8.90
CA THR A 150 4.71 -15.33 7.72
C THR A 150 3.38 -14.77 7.21
N ALA A 151 2.66 -14.01 8.04
CA ALA A 151 1.38 -13.40 7.73
C ALA A 151 1.30 -11.95 8.22
N PRO A 152 0.42 -11.11 7.63
CA PRO A 152 0.22 -9.74 8.10
C PRO A 152 -0.36 -9.69 9.51
N SER A 153 0.11 -8.76 10.34
CA SER A 153 -0.45 -8.49 11.66
C SER A 153 -1.68 -7.58 11.61
N TYR A 154 -1.82 -6.82 10.53
CA TYR A 154 -2.96 -5.94 10.27
C TYR A 154 -3.15 -5.78 8.76
N ILE A 155 -4.39 -5.77 8.31
CA ILE A 155 -4.77 -5.51 6.92
C ILE A 155 -5.97 -4.56 6.95
N HIS A 156 -5.88 -3.48 6.17
CA HIS A 156 -7.00 -2.62 5.83
C HIS A 156 -7.27 -2.71 4.35
N VAL A 157 -8.46 -3.19 3.98
CA VAL A 157 -8.98 -3.14 2.62
C VAL A 157 -9.89 -1.93 2.50
N ALA A 158 -9.65 -1.07 1.51
CA ALA A 158 -10.46 0.11 1.28
C ALA A 158 -11.81 -0.28 0.67
N ASP A 159 -12.81 -0.51 1.52
CA ASP A 159 -14.19 -0.80 1.12
C ASP A 159 -15.17 0.15 1.84
N PRO A 160 -15.88 1.05 1.12
CA PRO A 160 -15.80 1.29 -0.33
C PRO A 160 -14.42 1.82 -0.75
N ILE A 161 -14.11 1.80 -2.05
CA ILE A 161 -12.76 2.08 -2.62
C ILE A 161 -12.10 3.42 -2.20
N TYR A 162 -12.86 4.34 -1.61
CA TYR A 162 -12.40 5.64 -1.10
C TYR A 162 -12.17 5.69 0.41
N ARG A 163 -12.44 4.60 1.14
CA ARG A 163 -12.36 4.55 2.61
C ARG A 163 -10.98 4.09 3.06
N TYR A 164 -10.12 5.05 3.37
CA TYR A 164 -8.84 4.84 4.03
C TYR A 164 -8.87 5.44 5.44
N PRO A 165 -8.28 4.79 6.45
CA PRO A 165 -8.08 5.41 7.76
C PRO A 165 -7.05 6.54 7.66
N ALA A 166 -7.08 7.46 8.62
CA ALA A 166 -6.03 8.46 8.74
C ALA A 166 -4.69 7.78 9.09
N TRP A 167 -3.59 8.24 8.48
CA TRP A 167 -2.27 7.68 8.74
C TRP A 167 -1.81 7.83 10.19
N GLN A 168 -2.28 8.86 10.89
CA GLN A 168 -2.08 9.01 12.34
C GLN A 168 -2.59 7.77 13.11
N SER A 169 -3.81 7.30 12.81
CA SER A 169 -4.38 6.13 13.48
C SER A 169 -3.62 4.84 13.16
N VAL A 170 -3.12 4.72 11.92
CA VAL A 170 -2.27 3.57 11.52
C VAL A 170 -0.93 3.62 12.26
N LEU A 171 -0.33 4.80 12.40
CA LEU A 171 0.91 5.01 13.14
C LEU A 171 0.73 4.64 14.62
N GLU A 172 -0.32 5.14 15.27
CA GLU A 172 -0.66 4.83 16.66
C GLU A 172 -0.88 3.32 16.87
N TYR A 173 -1.64 2.68 15.98
CA TYR A 173 -1.83 1.24 16.00
C TYR A 173 -0.48 0.50 15.92
N THR A 174 0.40 0.97 15.04
CA THR A 174 1.72 0.36 14.85
C THR A 174 2.56 0.51 16.12
N GLN A 175 2.59 1.70 16.72
CA GLN A 175 3.30 1.96 17.97
C GLN A 175 2.85 1.03 19.10
N GLN A 176 1.54 0.88 19.29
CA GLN A 176 0.96 0.07 20.37
C GLN A 176 1.19 -1.45 20.19
N ARG A 177 1.28 -1.92 18.95
CA ARG A 177 1.26 -3.37 18.64
C ARG A 177 2.62 -3.96 18.25
N PHE A 178 3.56 -3.10 17.85
CA PHE A 178 4.90 -3.50 17.42
C PHE A 178 5.98 -3.19 18.46
N TYR A 179 5.74 -2.26 19.39
CA TYR A 179 6.67 -1.96 20.49
C TYR A 179 5.96 -2.16 21.81
N THR A 180 6.58 -2.89 22.73
CA THR A 180 6.29 -2.70 24.15
C THR A 180 7.05 -1.47 24.61
N THR A 181 6.65 -0.86 25.73
CA THR A 181 7.32 0.33 26.30
C THR A 181 8.83 0.13 26.54
N GLU A 182 9.30 -1.12 26.54
CA GLU A 182 10.70 -1.53 26.73
C GLU A 182 11.52 -1.54 25.42
N ASP A 183 10.86 -1.63 24.26
CA ASP A 183 11.52 -1.68 22.93
C ASP A 183 11.71 -0.30 22.28
N ILE A 184 11.27 0.77 22.96
CA ILE A 184 11.53 2.13 22.50
C ILE A 184 13.02 2.38 22.62
N ASN A 185 13.71 2.38 21.49
CA ASN A 185 15.11 2.77 21.39
C ASN A 185 15.35 4.05 22.23
N PRO A 186 16.29 4.07 23.20
CA PRO A 186 16.52 5.23 24.05
C PRO A 186 16.96 6.50 23.31
N SER A 187 17.27 6.42 22.00
CA SER A 187 17.39 7.59 21.12
C SER A 187 16.05 8.25 20.77
N PHE A 188 14.96 7.47 20.69
CA PHE A 188 13.60 7.93 20.37
C PHE A 188 12.94 8.65 21.57
N ALA A 189 13.18 8.16 22.79
CA ALA A 189 12.65 8.78 24.01
C ALA A 189 13.16 10.21 24.27
N ARG A 190 14.34 10.56 23.73
CA ARG A 190 14.94 11.91 23.88
C ARG A 190 14.43 12.95 22.89
N GLN A 191 13.70 12.56 21.85
CA GLN A 191 13.16 13.48 20.83
C GLN A 191 11.68 13.84 21.04
N LEU A 192 11.02 13.20 22.01
CA LEU A 192 9.62 13.45 22.38
C LEU A 192 9.47 14.20 23.73
N ALA A 193 10.57 14.59 24.36
CA ALA A 193 10.62 15.42 25.56
C ALA A 193 11.11 16.84 25.20
#